data_AF-A0A8R2JL32-F1
#
_entry.id   AF-A0A8R2JL32-F1
#
_cell.length_a   1.000
_cell.length_b   1.000
_cell.length_c   1.000
_cell.angle_alpha   90.00
_cell.angle_beta   90.00
_cell.angle_gamma   90.00
#
_symmetry.space_group_name_H-M   'P 1'
#
loop_
_entity.id
_entity.type
_entity.pdbx_description
1 polymer ?
#
loop_
_entity_poly.entity_id
_entity_poly.type
_entity_poly.pdbx_seq_one_letter_code
_entity_poly.pdbx_strand_id
1 'polypeptide(L)'
;MAVKREVNFYGTPLNAVSISKSNLILFIAAENGVILTVILPMGVQIEYKEFKIHSHSIKKMCLGSDGSVLVSCSEDSNICVWEVKNTANKTRKIDKPLVYTDDILVNLSKYDELHENIKKIETAVNKLETENTINVNTIIKSIEQEIKDINKANTTQYYETIKKNEVMTFVLKINNNTILIYK
;
A
#
# COMPACT_ATOMS: atom_id res chain seq x y z
N MET A 1 -17.30 -2.56 -26.28
CA MET A 1 -17.46 -2.60 -24.80
C MET A 1 -16.52 -3.67 -24.28
N ALA A 2 -15.78 -3.40 -23.20
CA ALA A 2 -14.89 -4.36 -22.57
C ALA A 2 -15.34 -4.61 -21.13
N VAL A 3 -15.31 -5.87 -20.69
CA VAL A 3 -15.60 -6.22 -19.29
C VAL A 3 -14.44 -5.70 -18.45
N LYS A 4 -14.70 -4.73 -17.57
CA LYS A 4 -13.68 -4.17 -16.68
C LYS A 4 -13.40 -5.10 -15.50
N ARG A 5 -14.43 -5.80 -15.01
CA ARG A 5 -14.33 -6.70 -13.86
C ARG A 5 -15.55 -7.61 -13.77
N GLU A 6 -15.33 -8.87 -13.38
CA GLU A 6 -16.37 -9.87 -13.09
C GLU A 6 -16.20 -10.40 -11.66
N VAL A 7 -17.33 -10.66 -10.99
CA VAL A 7 -17.39 -11.14 -9.61
C VAL A 7 -18.54 -12.13 -9.50
N ASN A 8 -18.28 -13.26 -8.85
CA ASN A 8 -19.31 -14.24 -8.52
C ASN A 8 -19.64 -14.19 -7.01
N PHE A 9 -20.92 -14.00 -6.67
CA PHE A 9 -21.42 -13.96 -5.29
C PHE A 9 -21.87 -15.35 -4.77
N TYR A 10 -21.25 -16.42 -5.26
CA TYR A 10 -21.46 -17.82 -4.85
C TYR A 10 -22.94 -18.23 -4.72
N GLY A 11 -23.59 -18.48 -5.86
CA GLY A 11 -24.76 -19.36 -5.93
C GLY A 11 -26.12 -18.76 -5.57
N THR A 12 -26.20 -17.46 -5.28
CA THR A 12 -27.49 -16.77 -5.13
C THR A 12 -27.84 -15.99 -6.40
N PRO A 13 -29.06 -16.16 -6.95
CA PRO A 13 -29.51 -15.35 -8.07
C PRO A 13 -29.67 -13.88 -7.63
N LEU A 14 -29.17 -12.99 -8.47
CA LEU A 14 -29.26 -11.55 -8.28
C LEU A 14 -30.39 -11.03 -9.18
N ASN A 15 -31.40 -10.41 -8.57
CA ASN A 15 -32.64 -10.06 -9.29
C ASN A 15 -32.66 -8.62 -9.79
N ALA A 16 -32.04 -7.70 -9.05
CA ALA A 16 -32.04 -6.28 -9.36
C ALA A 16 -30.75 -5.62 -8.88
N VAL A 17 -30.35 -4.55 -9.55
CA VAL A 17 -29.16 -3.78 -9.21
C VAL A 17 -29.45 -2.29 -9.35
N SER A 18 -28.88 -1.48 -8.47
CA SER A 18 -28.97 -0.02 -8.53
C SER A 18 -27.68 0.61 -8.01
N ILE A 19 -27.24 1.71 -8.61
CA ILE A 19 -26.01 2.42 -8.22
C ILE A 19 -26.41 3.74 -7.57
N SER A 20 -25.72 4.10 -6.49
CA SER A 20 -25.90 5.39 -5.83
C SER A 20 -25.54 6.54 -6.77
N LYS A 21 -26.16 7.71 -6.58
CA LYS A 21 -25.85 8.89 -7.41
C LYS A 21 -24.37 9.32 -7.33
N SER A 22 -23.72 9.03 -6.20
CA SER A 22 -22.28 9.27 -5.98
C SER A 22 -21.37 8.26 -6.69
N ASN A 23 -21.90 7.19 -7.27
CA ASN A 23 -21.16 6.05 -7.85
C ASN A 23 -20.22 5.33 -6.86
N LEU A 24 -20.39 5.57 -5.55
CA LEU A 24 -19.58 4.96 -4.49
C LEU A 24 -20.22 3.70 -3.90
N ILE A 25 -21.52 3.52 -4.09
CA ILE A 25 -22.28 2.42 -3.48
C ILE A 25 -23.10 1.71 -4.56
N LEU A 26 -23.02 0.39 -4.57
CA LEU A 26 -23.83 -0.50 -5.39
C LEU A 26 -24.81 -1.26 -4.49
N PHE A 27 -26.09 -1.17 -4.80
CA PHE A 27 -27.14 -1.96 -4.18
C PHE A 27 -27.46 -3.14 -5.09
N ILE A 28 -27.43 -4.35 -4.53
CA ILE A 28 -27.75 -5.59 -5.25
C ILE A 28 -28.84 -6.29 -4.47
N ALA A 29 -29.93 -6.64 -5.14
CA ALA A 29 -30.98 -7.46 -4.56
C ALA A 29 -30.68 -8.93 -4.85
N ALA A 30 -30.51 -9.72 -3.78
CA ALA A 30 -30.29 -11.15 -3.82
C ALA A 30 -31.58 -11.91 -3.50
N GLU A 31 -31.56 -13.23 -3.67
CA GLU A 31 -32.65 -14.11 -3.27
C GLU A 31 -32.94 -14.02 -1.75
N ASN A 32 -34.12 -14.44 -1.32
CA ASN A 32 -34.58 -14.43 0.09
C ASN A 32 -34.77 -13.04 0.72
N GLY A 33 -35.01 -12.02 -0.10
CA GLY A 33 -35.39 -10.70 0.42
C GLY A 33 -34.23 -9.87 0.97
N VAL A 34 -33.01 -10.17 0.52
CA VAL A 34 -31.78 -9.52 1.00
C VAL A 34 -31.31 -8.47 0.00
N ILE A 35 -30.92 -7.30 0.50
CA ILE A 35 -30.17 -6.29 -0.27
C ILE A 35 -28.72 -6.28 0.23
N LEU A 36 -27.79 -6.51 -0.70
CA LEU A 36 -26.36 -6.35 -0.50
C LEU A 36 -25.95 -4.93 -0.87
N THR A 37 -25.15 -4.31 -0.02
CA THR A 37 -24.53 -3.00 -0.28
C THR A 37 -23.04 -3.17 -0.44
N VAL A 38 -22.51 -2.84 -1.61
CA VAL A 38 -21.10 -3.01 -2.00
C VAL A 38 -20.46 -1.64 -2.22
N ILE A 39 -19.22 -1.45 -1.76
CA ILE A 39 -18.45 -0.22 -2.00
C ILE A 39 -17.79 -0.28 -3.38
N LEU A 40 -17.89 0.83 -4.12
CA LEU A 40 -17.28 1.01 -5.43
C LEU A 40 -16.08 1.99 -5.37
N PRO A 41 -15.07 1.80 -6.24
CA PRO A 41 -14.92 0.69 -7.17
C PRO A 41 -14.60 -0.62 -6.42
N MET A 42 -15.19 -1.75 -6.85
CA MET A 42 -14.91 -3.04 -6.22
C MET A 42 -13.40 -3.32 -6.23
N GLY A 43 -12.81 -3.53 -5.06
CA GLY A 43 -11.41 -3.90 -4.83
C GLY A 43 -11.18 -5.41 -4.96
N VAL A 44 -9.94 -5.90 -4.84
CA VAL A 44 -9.60 -7.34 -4.99
C VAL A 44 -10.46 -8.21 -4.07
N GLN A 45 -10.60 -7.79 -2.81
CA GLN A 45 -11.56 -8.33 -1.85
C GLN A 45 -12.81 -7.48 -1.85
N ILE A 46 -13.98 -8.13 -1.82
CA ILE A 46 -15.28 -7.45 -1.90
C ILE A 46 -15.87 -7.40 -0.51
N GLU A 47 -15.95 -6.18 0.00
CA GLU A 47 -16.67 -5.90 1.21
C GLU A 47 -18.12 -5.56 0.87
N TYR A 48 -19.04 -6.28 1.50
CA TYR A 48 -20.47 -6.03 1.36
C TYR A 48 -21.15 -6.10 2.72
N LYS A 49 -22.28 -5.38 2.83
CA LYS A 49 -23.20 -5.47 3.96
C LYS A 49 -24.52 -6.05 3.49
N GLU A 50 -25.05 -6.98 4.26
CA GLU A 50 -26.35 -7.59 3.99
C GLU A 50 -27.44 -6.94 4.82
N PHE A 51 -28.56 -6.65 4.16
CA PHE A 51 -29.76 -6.16 4.80
C PHE A 51 -30.90 -7.12 4.45
N LYS A 52 -31.38 -7.87 5.43
CA LYS A 52 -32.56 -8.72 5.28
C LYS A 52 -33.81 -7.88 5.52
N ILE A 53 -34.62 -7.75 4.47
CA ILE A 53 -35.67 -6.73 4.40
C ILE A 53 -37.02 -7.36 4.13
N HIS A 54 -37.06 -8.23 3.13
CA HIS A 54 -38.26 -8.91 2.71
C HIS A 54 -38.23 -10.37 3.16
N SER A 55 -39.40 -10.97 3.24
CA SER A 55 -39.53 -12.40 3.52
C SER A 55 -39.38 -13.26 2.26
N HIS A 56 -39.50 -12.65 1.08
CA HIS A 56 -39.40 -13.31 -0.22
C HIS A 56 -38.52 -12.51 -1.20
N SER A 57 -38.32 -13.09 -2.38
CA SER A 57 -37.46 -12.57 -3.44
C SER A 57 -37.84 -11.14 -3.86
N ILE A 58 -36.84 -10.25 -3.87
CA ILE A 58 -37.03 -8.87 -4.35
C ILE A 58 -37.10 -8.90 -5.87
N LYS A 59 -38.16 -8.35 -6.46
CA LYS A 59 -38.37 -8.35 -7.91
C LYS A 59 -37.86 -7.10 -8.60
N LYS A 60 -37.97 -5.95 -7.93
CA LYS A 60 -37.44 -4.69 -8.45
C LYS A 60 -36.92 -3.83 -7.32
N MET A 61 -35.95 -3.01 -7.68
CA MET A 61 -35.35 -2.02 -6.82
C MET A 61 -35.07 -0.77 -7.64
N CYS A 62 -35.34 0.40 -7.08
CA CYS A 62 -35.14 1.68 -7.74
C CYS A 62 -34.61 2.71 -6.75
N LEU A 63 -33.61 3.48 -7.16
CA LEU A 63 -33.14 4.63 -6.39
C LEU A 63 -33.89 5.88 -6.86
N GLY A 64 -34.33 6.71 -5.91
CA GLY A 64 -34.90 8.02 -6.18
C GLY A 64 -33.95 8.91 -6.98
N SER A 65 -34.50 9.89 -7.69
CA SER A 65 -33.74 10.80 -8.56
C SER A 65 -32.67 11.62 -7.81
N ASP A 66 -32.95 11.94 -6.55
CA ASP A 66 -32.07 12.63 -5.61
C ASP A 66 -31.06 11.70 -4.92
N GLY A 67 -31.21 10.38 -5.07
CA GLY A 67 -30.37 9.37 -4.45
C GLY A 67 -30.59 9.20 -2.93
N SER A 68 -31.61 9.83 -2.35
CA SER A 68 -31.87 9.81 -0.90
C SER A 68 -32.76 8.66 -0.46
N VAL A 69 -33.48 8.04 -1.41
CA VAL A 69 -34.42 6.96 -1.15
C VAL A 69 -34.14 5.78 -2.06
N LEU A 70 -34.15 4.57 -1.51
CA LEU A 70 -34.16 3.32 -2.26
C LEU A 70 -35.50 2.63 -2.02
N VAL A 71 -36.20 2.24 -3.08
CA VAL A 71 -37.47 1.52 -3.00
C VAL A 71 -37.26 0.10 -3.51
N SER A 72 -37.73 -0.88 -2.75
CA SER A 72 -37.74 -2.31 -3.12
C SER A 72 -39.16 -2.86 -3.11
N CYS A 73 -39.47 -3.75 -4.05
CA CYS A 73 -40.72 -4.52 -4.04
C CYS A 73 -40.43 -6.02 -4.12
N SER A 74 -41.17 -6.82 -3.36
CA SER A 74 -40.95 -8.26 -3.22
C SER A 74 -42.21 -9.07 -3.54
N GLU A 75 -42.01 -10.37 -3.78
CA GLU A 75 -43.09 -11.37 -3.88
C GLU A 75 -43.90 -11.50 -2.58
N ASP A 76 -43.39 -11.00 -1.46
CA ASP A 76 -44.13 -10.97 -0.18
C ASP A 76 -45.26 -9.93 -0.15
N SER A 77 -45.59 -9.34 -1.30
CA SER A 77 -46.61 -8.30 -1.48
C SER A 77 -46.32 -6.99 -0.74
N ASN A 78 -45.09 -6.80 -0.26
CA ASN A 78 -44.68 -5.57 0.41
C ASN A 78 -43.73 -4.72 -0.46
N ILE A 79 -43.82 -3.42 -0.23
CA ILE A 79 -42.88 -2.43 -0.73
C ILE A 79 -42.15 -1.84 0.48
N CYS A 80 -40.83 -1.79 0.42
CA CYS A 80 -40.02 -1.15 1.45
C CYS A 80 -39.35 0.10 0.89
N VAL A 81 -39.37 1.18 1.67
CA VAL A 81 -38.78 2.46 1.35
C VAL A 81 -37.65 2.72 2.34
N TRP A 82 -36.45 2.93 1.82
CA TRP A 82 -35.20 3.01 2.58
C TRP A 82 -34.60 4.40 2.45
N GLU A 83 -34.26 5.02 3.58
CA GLU A 83 -33.45 6.24 3.57
C GLU A 83 -31.99 5.86 3.25
N VAL A 84 -31.51 6.31 2.09
CA VAL A 84 -30.11 6.19 1.66
C VAL A 84 -29.37 7.44 2.13
N LYS A 85 -28.67 7.29 3.25
CA LYS A 85 -27.85 8.37 3.80
C LYS A 85 -26.62 8.54 2.93
N ASN A 86 -26.57 9.66 2.22
CA ASN A 86 -25.39 10.07 1.48
C ASN A 86 -24.35 10.57 2.49
N THR A 87 -23.39 9.72 2.84
CA THR A 87 -22.34 9.99 3.83
C THR A 87 -21.25 10.92 3.27
N ALA A 88 -21.61 11.96 2.50
CA ALA A 88 -20.67 13.03 2.21
C ALA A 88 -20.28 13.80 3.49
N ASN A 89 -21.17 13.81 4.50
CA ASN A 89 -21.04 14.67 5.70
C ASN A 89 -21.09 13.90 7.04
N LYS A 90 -20.75 12.61 7.10
CA LYS A 90 -20.81 11.83 8.36
C LYS A 90 -19.56 10.99 8.61
N THR A 91 -18.44 11.64 8.88
CA THR A 91 -17.39 11.06 9.71
C THR A 91 -17.65 11.41 11.18
N ARG A 92 -18.30 10.48 11.91
CA ARG A 92 -18.17 10.16 13.37
C ARG A 92 -18.25 11.35 14.37
N LYS A 93 -19.17 11.41 15.36
CA LYS A 93 -19.34 10.50 16.51
C LYS A 93 -20.61 10.85 17.33
N ILE A 94 -21.25 9.83 17.90
CA ILE A 94 -21.72 9.69 19.31
C ILE A 94 -22.53 10.86 19.92
N ASP A 95 -23.82 10.56 20.18
CA ASP A 95 -24.68 10.97 21.29
C ASP A 95 -24.53 12.40 21.87
N LYS A 96 -25.13 13.39 21.23
CA LYS A 96 -25.89 14.53 21.83
C LYS A 96 -26.48 15.44 20.74
N PRO A 97 -27.66 16.05 20.94
CA PRO A 97 -28.35 16.78 19.89
C PRO A 97 -27.72 18.17 19.70
N LEU A 98 -27.20 18.44 18.50
CA LEU A 98 -26.55 19.70 18.16
C LEU A 98 -27.51 20.64 17.43
N VAL A 99 -27.67 21.82 18.00
CA VAL A 99 -28.27 23.02 17.43
C VAL A 99 -27.43 23.47 16.23
N TYR A 100 -28.11 23.85 15.16
CA TYR A 100 -27.60 24.11 13.81
C TYR A 100 -27.00 25.52 13.67
N THR A 101 -25.77 25.65 13.15
CA THR A 101 -25.26 26.86 12.46
C THR A 101 -24.13 26.55 11.45
N ASP A 102 -24.31 26.93 10.18
CA ASP A 102 -23.36 27.34 9.11
C ASP A 102 -21.98 26.64 8.93
N ASP A 103 -21.94 25.32 8.72
CA ASP A 103 -20.68 24.53 8.56
C ASP A 103 -20.15 24.33 7.11
N ILE A 104 -20.54 25.14 6.13
CA ILE A 104 -20.00 24.98 4.75
C ILE A 104 -18.58 25.58 4.60
N LEU A 105 -18.19 26.57 5.40
CA LEU A 105 -16.91 27.28 5.23
C LEU A 105 -15.69 26.59 5.89
N VAL A 106 -15.88 25.71 6.88
CA VAL A 106 -14.77 25.20 7.72
C VAL A 106 -14.02 24.02 7.06
N ASN A 107 -14.59 23.38 6.03
CA ASN A 107 -13.99 22.18 5.41
C ASN A 107 -12.92 22.53 4.36
N LEU A 108 -13.05 23.66 3.66
CA LEU A 108 -12.08 24.05 2.62
C LEU A 108 -10.73 24.47 3.22
N SER A 109 -10.73 25.28 4.29
CA SER A 109 -9.48 25.72 4.93
C SER A 109 -8.70 24.56 5.56
N LYS A 110 -9.40 23.61 6.19
CA LYS A 110 -8.78 22.40 6.76
C LYS A 110 -8.25 21.46 5.68
N TYR A 111 -8.93 21.38 4.54
CA TYR A 111 -8.44 20.61 3.39
C TYR A 111 -7.17 21.24 2.81
N ASP A 112 -7.14 22.57 2.68
CA ASP A 112 -5.96 23.30 2.20
C ASP A 112 -4.78 23.14 3.16
N GLU A 113 -5.00 23.25 4.47
CA GLU A 113 -3.99 22.98 5.49
C GLU A 113 -3.46 21.54 5.43
N LEU A 114 -4.35 20.56 5.28
CA LEU A 114 -3.96 19.15 5.16
C LEU A 114 -3.15 18.92 3.87
N HIS A 115 -3.56 19.55 2.77
CA HIS A 115 -2.87 19.46 1.49
C HIS A 115 -1.48 20.12 1.55
N GLU A 116 -1.34 21.25 2.23
CA GLU A 116 -0.03 21.84 2.52
C GLU A 116 0.85 20.93 3.38
N ASN A 117 0.28 20.31 4.41
CA ASN A 117 1.03 19.42 5.29
C ASN A 117 1.51 18.18 4.53
N ILE A 118 0.68 17.62 3.65
CA ILE A 118 1.08 16.52 2.76
C ILE A 118 2.26 16.95 1.88
N LYS A 119 2.17 18.11 1.22
CA LYS A 119 3.27 18.64 0.40
C LYS A 119 4.56 18.84 1.20
N LYS A 120 4.46 19.38 2.43
CA LYS A 120 5.62 19.58 3.32
C LYS A 120 6.27 18.24 3.65
N ILE A 121 5.47 17.23 4.01
CA ILE A 121 5.97 15.89 4.32
C ILE A 121 6.63 15.25 3.09
N GLU A 122 6.01 15.34 1.91
CA GLU A 122 6.58 14.81 0.65
C GLU A 122 7.95 15.42 0.34
N THR A 123 8.09 16.74 0.46
CA THR A 123 9.39 17.40 0.23
C THR A 123 10.45 16.99 1.25
N ALA A 124 10.07 16.79 2.51
CA ALA A 124 10.98 16.34 3.56
C ALA A 124 11.45 14.89 3.34
N VAL A 125 10.53 14.00 2.94
CA VAL A 125 10.86 12.61 2.61
C VAL A 125 11.82 12.53 1.42
N ASN A 126 11.52 13.24 0.32
CA ASN A 126 12.39 13.26 -0.85
C ASN A 126 13.80 13.79 -0.49
N LYS A 127 13.89 14.83 0.35
CA LYS A 127 15.17 15.35 0.81
C LYS A 127 15.95 14.29 1.61
N LEU A 128 15.30 13.64 2.57
CA LEU A 128 15.92 12.58 3.38
C LEU A 128 16.37 11.40 2.53
N GLU A 129 15.60 10.99 1.52
CA GLU A 129 15.99 9.93 0.60
C GLU A 129 17.24 10.28 -0.21
N THR A 130 17.31 11.52 -0.72
CA THR A 130 18.51 11.98 -1.45
C THR A 130 19.73 12.06 -0.55
N GLU A 131 19.57 12.56 0.68
CA GLU A 131 20.65 12.64 1.68
C GLU A 131 21.16 11.24 2.06
N ASN A 132 20.25 10.30 2.35
CA ASN A 132 20.62 8.92 2.63
C ASN A 132 21.35 8.26 1.46
N THR A 133 20.90 8.49 0.22
CA THR A 133 21.56 7.97 -0.98
C THR A 133 22.98 8.52 -1.12
N ILE A 134 23.18 9.83 -0.87
CA ILE A 134 24.50 10.46 -0.91
C ILE A 134 25.40 9.91 0.20
N ASN A 135 24.89 9.78 1.43
CA ASN A 135 25.64 9.28 2.58
C ASN A 135 26.10 7.83 2.35
N VAL A 136 25.18 6.95 1.91
CA VAL A 136 25.50 5.54 1.59
C VAL A 136 26.57 5.47 0.50
N ASN A 137 26.42 6.22 -0.60
CA ASN A 137 27.39 6.22 -1.69
C ASN A 137 28.78 6.75 -1.27
N THR A 138 28.83 7.71 -0.35
CA THR A 138 30.09 8.27 0.15
C THR A 138 30.81 7.26 1.04
N ILE A 139 30.07 6.57 1.93
CA ILE A 139 30.62 5.51 2.78
C ILE A 139 31.14 4.35 1.92
N ILE A 140 30.36 3.90 0.92
CA ILE A 140 30.78 2.85 -0.01
C ILE A 140 32.11 3.22 -0.68
N LYS A 141 32.23 4.43 -1.24
CA LYS A 141 33.47 4.90 -1.88
C LYS A 141 34.66 4.91 -0.92
N SER A 142 34.45 5.31 0.35
CA SER A 142 35.51 5.29 1.37
C SER A 142 36.00 3.86 1.64
N ILE A 143 35.05 2.93 1.84
CA ILE A 143 35.37 1.52 2.10
C ILE A 143 36.07 0.88 0.90
N GLU A 144 35.61 1.18 -0.32
CA GLU A 144 36.26 0.70 -1.55
C GLU A 144 37.73 1.15 -1.64
N GLN A 145 38.01 2.40 -1.23
CA GLN A 145 39.36 2.94 -1.21
C GLN A 145 40.22 2.26 -0.14
N GLU A 146 39.70 2.04 1.07
CA GLU A 146 40.41 1.29 2.12
C GLU A 146 40.75 -0.14 1.69
N ILE A 147 39.79 -0.85 1.07
CA ILE A 147 40.01 -2.20 0.53
C ILE A 147 41.14 -2.17 -0.51
N LYS A 148 41.17 -1.16 -1.38
CA LYS A 148 42.21 -1.01 -2.41
C LYS A 148 43.59 -0.79 -1.79
N ASP A 149 43.68 0.04 -0.76
CA ASP A 149 44.94 0.34 -0.09
C ASP A 149 45.46 -0.85 0.73
N ILE A 150 44.58 -1.56 1.43
CA ILE A 150 44.91 -2.82 2.12
C ILE A 150 45.40 -3.88 1.12
N ASN A 151 44.72 -4.04 -0.01
CA ASN A 151 45.12 -5.00 -1.04
C ASN A 151 46.51 -4.67 -1.62
N LYS A 152 46.81 -3.38 -1.84
CA LYS A 152 48.14 -2.94 -2.28
C LYS A 152 49.22 -3.21 -1.22
N ALA A 153 48.93 -2.93 0.05
CA ALA A 153 49.85 -3.21 1.16
C ALA A 153 50.15 -4.71 1.29
N ASN A 154 49.10 -5.55 1.29
CA ASN A 154 49.22 -7.01 1.35
C ASN A 154 50.03 -7.57 0.17
N THR A 155 49.80 -7.04 -1.03
CA THR A 155 50.55 -7.43 -2.23
C THR A 155 52.04 -7.11 -2.08
N THR A 156 52.37 -5.94 -1.53
CA THR A 156 53.76 -5.52 -1.31
C THR A 156 54.44 -6.42 -0.28
N GLN A 157 53.79 -6.68 0.86
CA GLN A 157 54.31 -7.58 1.89
C GLN A 157 54.52 -9.00 1.38
N TYR A 158 53.62 -9.50 0.53
CA TYR A 158 53.75 -10.81 -0.10
C TYR A 158 55.04 -10.90 -0.93
N TYR A 159 55.31 -9.93 -1.80
CA TYR A 159 56.53 -9.91 -2.62
C TYR A 159 57.81 -9.73 -1.79
N GLU A 160 57.79 -8.94 -0.72
CA GLU A 160 58.93 -8.81 0.20
C GLU A 160 59.25 -10.13 0.92
N THR A 161 58.22 -10.85 1.35
CA THR A 161 58.37 -12.15 2.02
C THR A 161 58.97 -13.19 1.07
N ILE A 162 58.56 -13.20 -0.20
CA ILE A 162 59.15 -14.07 -1.23
C ILE A 162 60.64 -13.76 -1.39
N LYS A 163 61.01 -12.49 -1.59
CA LYS A 163 62.43 -12.10 -1.75
C LYS A 163 63.27 -12.51 -0.56
N LYS A 164 62.77 -12.33 0.66
CA LYS A 164 63.48 -12.73 1.89
C LYS A 164 63.68 -14.25 1.96
N ASN A 165 62.68 -15.03 1.56
CA ASN A 165 62.76 -16.49 1.49
C ASN A 165 63.75 -16.97 0.42
N GLU A 166 63.83 -16.30 -0.73
CA GLU A 166 64.82 -16.58 -1.77
C GLU A 166 66.26 -16.36 -1.26
N VAL A 167 66.50 -15.22 -0.61
CA VAL A 167 67.81 -14.90 0.01
C VAL A 167 68.17 -15.92 1.09
N MET A 168 67.22 -16.27 1.96
CA MET A 168 67.46 -17.26 3.01
C MET A 168 67.81 -18.63 2.44
N THR A 169 67.13 -19.07 1.38
CA THR A 169 67.42 -20.33 0.68
C THR A 169 68.83 -20.33 0.07
N PHE A 170 69.26 -19.19 -0.49
CA PHE A 170 70.61 -19.02 -1.03
C PHE A 170 71.69 -19.09 0.05
N VAL A 171 71.49 -18.41 1.19
CA VAL A 171 72.42 -18.46 2.34
C VAL A 171 72.55 -19.88 2.89
N LEU A 172 71.44 -20.61 3.04
CA LEU A 172 71.47 -22.01 3.48
C LEU A 172 72.25 -22.92 2.52
N LYS A 173 72.12 -22.72 1.21
CA LYS A 173 72.92 -23.45 0.20
C LYS A 173 74.41 -23.17 0.33
N ILE A 174 74.82 -21.91 0.54
CA ILE A 174 76.24 -21.57 0.76
C ILE A 174 76.75 -22.25 2.03
N ASN A 175 76.03 -22.14 3.15
CA ASN A 175 76.48 -22.65 4.44
C ASN A 175 76.65 -24.18 4.42
N ASN A 176 75.73 -24.90 3.79
CA ASN A 176 75.83 -26.35 3.61
C ASN A 176 77.02 -26.75 2.73
N ASN A 177 77.31 -26.00 1.66
CA ASN A 177 78.50 -26.23 0.83
C ASN A 177 79.80 -25.92 1.60
N THR A 178 79.82 -24.89 2.44
CA THR A 178 80.98 -24.58 3.29
C THR A 178 81.26 -25.72 4.28
N ILE A 179 80.23 -26.27 4.93
CA ILE A 179 80.37 -27.41 5.86
C ILE A 179 80.91 -28.67 5.16
N LEU A 180 80.57 -28.89 3.89
CA LEU A 180 81.08 -30.02 3.10
C LEU A 180 82.55 -29.86 2.67
N ILE A 181 83.10 -28.64 2.64
CA ILE A 181 84.50 -28.38 2.26
C ILE A 181 85.45 -28.53 3.46
N TYR A 182 84.95 -28.40 4.69
CA TYR A 182 85.73 -28.54 5.93
C TYR A 182 85.59 -29.92 6.61
N LYS A 183 85.11 -30.93 5.89
CA LYS A 183 84.99 -32.33 6.32
C LYS A 183 85.88 -33.22 5.46
#